data_AF-A0AAE4HSG8-F1
#
_entry.id   AF-A0AAE4HSG8-F1
#
_cell.length_a   1.000
_cell.length_b   1.000
_cell.length_c   1.000
_cell.angle_alpha   90.00
_cell.angle_beta   90.00
_cell.angle_gamma   90.00
#
_symmetry.space_group_name_H-M   'P 1'
#
loop_
_entity.id
_entity.type
_entity.pdbx_description
1 polymer ?
#
loop_
_entity_poly.entity_id
_entity_poly.type
_entity_poly.pdbx_seq_one_letter_code
_entity_poly.pdbx_strand_id
1 'polypeptide(L)'
;MKSLEQEHMAFKQAMFKENIYLNHNYIRVSKACSPVLNMLGGGNGLYHLLFVDVCWLVFLPDELVIVNEKITSKNEVFNYSLTRINYKEITKFSVEKVPFWGEFCLKIKCNWKRMYFYIDGDDALTFGKTTFSSFNFQFLLKNNFYGLLK
;
A
#
# COMPACT_ATOMS: atom_id res chain seq x y z
N MET A 1 -2.17 19.36 -9.45
CA MET A 1 -1.76 18.10 -8.82
C MET A 1 -1.26 18.44 -7.44
N LYS A 2 -1.68 17.71 -6.38
CA LYS A 2 -1.11 17.89 -5.04
C LYS A 2 0.34 17.37 -5.04
N SER A 3 1.22 17.93 -4.23
CA SER A 3 2.54 17.32 -4.02
C SER A 3 2.42 16.06 -3.16
N LEU A 4 3.38 15.14 -3.27
CA LEU A 4 3.41 13.93 -2.42
C LEU A 4 3.41 14.27 -0.92
N GLU A 5 4.05 15.38 -0.55
CA GLU A 5 4.07 15.89 0.82
C GLU A 5 2.68 16.38 1.27
N GLN A 6 1.94 17.07 0.39
CA GLN A 6 0.57 17.49 0.66
C GLN A 6 -0.37 16.28 0.80
N GLU A 7 -0.25 15.27 -0.07
CA GLU A 7 -0.98 14.00 0.07
C GLU A 7 -0.68 13.33 1.42
N HIS A 8 0.59 13.28 1.79
CA HIS A 8 1.03 12.65 3.04
C HIS A 8 0.50 13.38 4.28
N MET A 9 0.53 14.71 4.30
CA MET A 9 -0.01 15.50 5.40
C MET A 9 -1.53 15.37 5.51
N ALA A 10 -2.24 15.38 4.39
CA ALA A 10 -3.69 15.20 4.36
C ALA A 10 -4.10 13.80 4.85
N PHE A 11 -3.36 12.76 4.44
CA PHE A 11 -3.51 11.39 4.95
C PHE A 11 -3.28 11.32 6.47
N LYS A 12 -2.21 11.92 6.98
CA LYS A 12 -1.91 11.94 8.43
C LYS A 12 -3.02 12.58 9.25
N GLN A 13 -3.53 13.73 8.79
CA GLN A 13 -4.65 14.40 9.45
C GLN A 13 -5.94 13.58 9.42
N ALA A 14 -6.21 12.89 8.31
CA ALA A 14 -7.36 12.00 8.19
C ALA A 14 -7.27 10.82 9.16
N MET A 15 -6.12 10.14 9.24
CA MET A 15 -5.93 9.02 10.16
C MET A 15 -6.05 9.44 11.63
N PHE A 16 -5.53 10.63 11.97
CA PHE A 16 -5.70 11.18 13.31
C PHE A 16 -7.17 11.39 13.68
N LYS A 17 -8.01 11.90 12.74
CA LYS A 17 -9.46 12.05 12.96
C LYS A 17 -10.18 10.71 13.18
N GLU A 18 -9.65 9.64 12.59
CA GLU A 18 -10.15 8.27 12.73
C GLU A 18 -9.61 7.55 13.97
N ASN A 19 -8.90 8.27 14.85
CA ASN A 19 -8.20 7.73 16.02
C ASN A 19 -7.14 6.66 15.68
N ILE A 20 -6.54 6.78 14.48
CA ILE A 20 -5.47 5.91 13.98
C ILE A 20 -4.14 6.67 14.13
N TYR A 21 -3.29 6.18 15.02
CA TYR A 21 -1.97 6.76 15.26
C TYR A 21 -0.94 6.17 14.31
N LEU A 22 -0.41 7.02 13.44
CA LEU A 22 0.58 6.64 12.44
C LEU A 22 2.00 6.76 13.03
N ASN A 23 2.78 5.69 12.90
CA ASN A 23 4.21 5.65 13.22
C ASN A 23 4.98 5.02 12.06
N HIS A 24 5.73 3.94 12.26
CA HIS A 24 6.36 3.18 11.17
C HIS A 24 5.44 2.07 10.61
N ASN A 25 4.15 2.12 10.94
CA ASN A 25 3.19 1.07 10.65
C ASN A 25 2.36 1.26 9.38
N TYR A 26 2.73 2.20 8.50
CA TYR A 26 1.96 2.46 7.28
C TYR A 26 2.84 2.66 6.07
N ILE A 27 2.31 2.30 4.91
CA ILE A 27 2.98 2.41 3.61
C ILE A 27 2.00 2.85 2.53
N ARG A 28 2.47 3.68 1.59
CA ARG A 28 1.76 4.01 0.36
C ARG A 28 2.13 2.97 -0.69
N VAL A 29 1.14 2.36 -1.33
CA VAL A 29 1.34 1.25 -2.25
C VAL A 29 0.47 1.39 -3.50
N SER A 30 0.88 0.71 -4.55
CA SER A 30 0.10 0.52 -5.78
C SER A 30 -0.68 -0.78 -5.68
N LYS A 31 -2.00 -0.74 -5.67
CA LYS A 31 -2.87 -1.92 -5.73
C LYS A 31 -3.13 -2.26 -7.20
N ALA A 32 -2.77 -3.47 -7.61
CA ALA A 32 -2.93 -3.92 -9.00
C ALA A 32 -3.31 -5.40 -9.10
N CYS A 33 -3.39 -5.94 -10.31
CA CYS A 33 -3.61 -7.37 -10.51
C CYS A 33 -2.42 -8.21 -10.03
N SER A 34 -2.56 -9.54 -10.11
CA SER A 34 -1.48 -10.46 -9.75
C SER A 34 -0.20 -10.20 -10.56
N PRO A 35 0.99 -10.54 -10.04
CA PRO A 35 2.26 -10.24 -10.72
C PRO A 35 2.33 -10.81 -12.15
N VAL A 36 1.74 -11.99 -12.37
CA VAL A 36 1.69 -12.61 -13.71
C VAL A 36 0.85 -11.77 -14.69
N LEU A 37 -0.31 -11.27 -14.27
CA LEU A 37 -1.14 -10.40 -15.11
C LEU A 37 -0.51 -9.02 -15.27
N ASN A 38 0.15 -8.52 -14.22
CA ASN A 38 0.89 -7.26 -14.24
C ASN A 38 2.05 -7.33 -15.25
N MET A 39 2.78 -8.45 -15.33
CA MET A 39 3.85 -8.66 -16.32
C MET A 39 3.35 -8.69 -17.77
N LEU A 40 2.15 -9.23 -18.00
CA LEU A 40 1.56 -9.32 -19.35
C LEU A 40 1.03 -7.96 -19.85
N GLY A 41 0.62 -7.06 -18.94
CA GLY A 41 0.11 -5.72 -19.26
C GLY A 41 1.10 -4.57 -19.02
N GLY A 42 2.18 -4.82 -18.29
CA GLY A 42 3.05 -3.81 -17.67
C GLY A 42 3.88 -2.94 -18.62
N GLY A 43 3.98 -3.31 -19.90
CA GLY A 43 4.57 -2.45 -20.93
C GLY A 43 3.60 -1.43 -21.52
N ASN A 44 2.31 -1.47 -21.15
CA ASN A 44 1.26 -0.66 -21.75
C ASN A 44 0.78 0.42 -20.78
N GLY A 45 0.98 1.70 -21.11
CA GLY A 45 0.58 2.82 -20.25
C GLY A 45 -0.93 2.85 -19.92
N LEU A 46 -1.77 2.29 -20.80
CA LEU A 46 -3.20 2.10 -20.57
C LEU A 46 -3.51 1.11 -19.44
N TYR A 47 -2.68 0.08 -19.25
CA TYR A 47 -2.86 -0.89 -18.17
C TYR A 47 -2.60 -0.23 -16.81
N HIS A 48 -1.52 0.54 -16.72
CA HIS A 48 -1.20 1.30 -15.51
C HIS A 48 -2.30 2.30 -15.14
N LEU A 49 -2.93 2.94 -16.13
CA LEU A 49 -4.00 3.90 -15.88
C LEU A 49 -5.30 3.25 -15.36
N LEU A 50 -5.62 2.04 -15.83
CA LEU A 50 -6.93 1.40 -15.59
C LEU A 50 -6.93 0.42 -14.41
N PHE A 51 -5.77 -0.15 -14.07
CA PHE A 51 -5.70 -1.27 -13.13
C PHE A 51 -4.82 -1.01 -11.92
N VAL A 52 -4.21 0.17 -11.81
CA VAL A 52 -3.37 0.55 -10.68
C VAL A 52 -4.04 1.64 -9.87
N ASP A 53 -4.50 1.29 -8.68
CA ASP A 53 -5.02 2.23 -7.70
C ASP A 53 -3.95 2.50 -6.64
N VAL A 54 -3.66 3.77 -6.35
CA VAL A 54 -2.82 4.10 -5.20
C VAL A 54 -3.66 4.05 -3.93
N CYS A 55 -3.17 3.35 -2.92
CA CYS A 55 -3.79 3.31 -1.61
C CYS A 55 -2.75 3.30 -0.48
N TRP A 56 -3.24 3.43 0.75
CA TRP A 56 -2.41 3.36 1.95
C TRP A 56 -2.78 2.10 2.73
N LEU A 57 -1.76 1.37 3.18
CA LEU A 57 -1.90 0.26 4.10
C LEU A 57 -1.43 0.72 5.47
N VAL A 58 -2.24 0.53 6.51
CA VAL A 58 -1.88 0.79 7.91
C VAL A 58 -2.04 -0.52 8.68
N PHE A 59 -0.93 -0.99 9.24
CA PHE A 59 -0.86 -2.21 10.01
C PHE A 59 -1.05 -1.87 11.50
N LEU A 60 -2.20 -2.21 12.06
CA LEU A 60 -2.49 -2.04 13.48
C LEU A 60 -2.18 -3.36 14.22
N PRO A 61 -2.24 -3.40 15.56
CA PRO A 61 -1.92 -4.61 16.31
C PRO A 61 -2.76 -5.84 15.94
N ASP A 62 -4.02 -5.66 15.56
CA ASP A 62 -4.99 -6.73 15.31
C ASP A 62 -5.70 -6.66 13.95
N GLU A 63 -5.51 -5.58 13.20
CA GLU A 63 -6.15 -5.35 11.91
C GLU A 63 -5.24 -4.67 10.88
N LEU A 64 -5.51 -4.95 9.61
CA LEU A 64 -5.01 -4.19 8.47
C LEU A 64 -6.09 -3.19 8.05
N VAL A 65 -5.70 -1.93 7.94
CA VAL A 65 -6.55 -0.87 7.42
C VAL A 65 -6.07 -0.46 6.03
N ILE A 66 -6.97 -0.51 5.05
CA ILE A 66 -6.74 -0.08 3.67
C ILE A 66 -7.47 1.24 3.47
N VAL A 67 -6.73 2.29 3.11
CA VAL A 67 -7.26 3.63 2.83
C VAL A 67 -7.16 3.89 1.34
N ASN A 68 -8.30 3.99 0.66
CA ASN A 68 -8.34 4.34 -0.76
C ASN A 68 -8.77 5.79 -0.87
N GLU A 69 -7.98 6.63 -1.53
CA GLU A 69 -8.39 8.00 -1.83
C GLU A 69 -9.46 7.97 -2.92
N LYS A 70 -10.60 8.63 -2.68
CA LYS A 70 -11.65 8.81 -3.68
C LYS A 70 -11.32 10.06 -4.48
N ILE A 71 -11.25 9.91 -5.80
CA ILE A 71 -11.12 11.05 -6.69
C ILE A 71 -12.51 11.71 -6.80
N THR A 72 -12.81 12.64 -5.91
CA THR A 72 -13.97 13.52 -6.01
C THR A 72 -13.55 14.98 -6.19
N SER A 73 -14.51 15.79 -6.63
CA SER A 73 -14.40 17.15 -7.14
C SER A 73 -13.60 18.13 -6.26
N LYS A 74 -13.15 19.21 -6.92
CA LYS A 74 -12.09 20.19 -6.57
C LYS A 74 -12.03 20.79 -5.15
N ASN A 75 -12.94 20.47 -4.22
CA ASN A 75 -13.05 21.14 -2.92
C ASN A 75 -12.85 20.26 -1.67
N GLU A 76 -12.56 18.96 -1.80
CA GLU A 76 -12.29 18.10 -0.62
C GLU A 76 -10.79 17.97 -0.33
N VAL A 77 -10.41 18.27 0.93
CA VAL A 77 -9.02 18.27 1.41
C VAL A 77 -8.40 16.87 1.29
N PHE A 78 -9.20 15.82 1.53
CA PHE A 78 -8.87 14.40 1.31
C PHE A 78 -10.16 13.57 1.46
N ASN A 79 -10.72 13.04 0.38
CA ASN A 79 -11.86 12.12 0.44
C ASN A 79 -11.33 10.69 0.34
N TYR A 80 -11.80 9.80 1.21
CA TYR A 80 -11.30 8.44 1.27
C TYR A 80 -12.38 7.43 1.65
N SER A 81 -12.10 6.16 1.38
CA SER A 81 -12.76 5.03 2.04
C SER A 81 -11.75 4.26 2.86
N LEU A 82 -12.21 3.80 4.02
CA LEU A 82 -11.51 2.89 4.90
C LEU A 82 -12.08 1.49 4.76
N THR A 83 -11.22 0.49 4.63
CA THR A 83 -11.57 -0.92 4.79
C THR A 83 -10.70 -1.51 5.87
N ARG A 84 -11.32 -2.05 6.92
CA ARG A 84 -10.63 -2.73 8.02
C ARG A 84 -10.74 -4.24 7.82
N ILE A 85 -9.65 -4.96 8.06
CA ILE A 85 -9.55 -6.41 7.89
C ILE A 85 -8.90 -6.96 9.14
N ASN A 86 -9.62 -7.74 9.93
CA ASN A 86 -9.01 -8.39 11.10
C ASN A 86 -7.96 -9.42 10.63
N TYR A 87 -6.84 -9.52 11.33
CA TYR A 87 -5.79 -10.47 10.97
C TYR A 87 -6.26 -11.94 10.97
N LYS A 88 -7.31 -12.27 11.74
CA LYS A 88 -7.93 -13.60 11.72
C LYS A 88 -8.59 -13.94 10.37
N GLU A 89 -8.98 -12.93 9.60
CA GLU A 89 -9.56 -13.12 8.24
C GLU A 89 -8.47 -13.31 7.18
N ILE A 90 -7.23 -12.95 7.48
CA ILE A 90 -6.08 -13.10 6.59
C ILE A 90 -5.58 -14.54 6.64
N THR A 91 -6.11 -15.36 5.75
CA THR A 91 -5.74 -16.77 5.61
C THR A 91 -4.32 -16.99 5.05
N LYS A 92 -3.80 -16.03 4.29
CA LYS A 92 -2.42 -16.06 3.77
C LYS A 92 -1.91 -14.65 3.54
N PHE A 93 -0.70 -14.39 4.02
CA PHE A 93 0.06 -13.18 3.74
C PHE A 93 1.45 -13.58 3.26
N SER A 94 1.97 -12.91 2.23
CA SER A 94 3.35 -13.12 1.79
C SER A 94 3.89 -11.87 1.13
N VAL A 95 5.19 -11.66 1.26
CA VAL A 95 5.92 -10.61 0.56
C VAL A 95 6.94 -11.28 -0.35
N GLU A 96 6.97 -10.88 -1.61
CA GLU A 96 7.95 -11.38 -2.57
C GLU A 96 8.56 -10.23 -3.36
N LYS A 97 9.84 -10.35 -3.71
CA LYS A 97 10.48 -9.41 -4.62
C LYS A 97 10.06 -9.76 -6.04
N VAL A 98 9.52 -8.80 -6.77
CA VAL A 98 9.10 -8.98 -8.16
C VAL A 98 10.35 -8.96 -9.04
N PRO A 99 10.63 -10.04 -9.79
CA PRO A 99 11.76 -10.06 -10.71
C PRO A 99 11.65 -8.93 -11.74
N PHE A 100 12.78 -8.32 -12.12
CA PHE A 100 12.92 -7.27 -13.15
C PHE A 100 12.37 -5.87 -12.84
N TRP A 101 11.51 -5.71 -11.83
CA TRP A 101 10.86 -4.41 -11.53
C TRP A 101 11.45 -3.71 -10.31
N GLY A 102 12.26 -4.42 -9.50
CA GLY A 102 12.85 -3.88 -8.28
C GLY A 102 11.86 -3.70 -7.13
N GLU A 103 10.56 -3.83 -7.37
CA GLU A 103 9.49 -3.69 -6.38
C GLU A 103 9.27 -4.98 -5.56
N PHE A 104 8.63 -4.82 -4.40
CA PHE A 104 8.05 -5.89 -3.62
C PHE A 104 6.54 -5.99 -3.87
N CYS A 105 6.03 -7.21 -3.96
CA CYS A 105 4.61 -7.52 -3.98
C CYS A 105 4.16 -8.09 -2.64
N LEU A 106 3.27 -7.38 -1.94
CA LEU A 106 2.53 -7.89 -0.79
C LEU A 106 1.26 -8.57 -1.30
N LYS A 107 1.14 -9.86 -1.00
CA LYS A 107 -0.02 -10.70 -1.36
C LYS A 107 -0.85 -10.95 -0.12
N ILE A 108 -2.12 -10.59 -0.17
CA ILE A 108 -3.06 -10.79 0.94
C ILE A 108 -4.23 -11.64 0.45
N LYS A 109 -4.48 -12.75 1.12
CA LYS A 109 -5.66 -13.59 0.89
C LYS A 109 -6.59 -13.51 2.09
N CYS A 110 -7.74 -12.88 1.90
CA CYS A 110 -8.83 -12.83 2.86
C CYS A 110 -9.98 -13.68 2.35
N ASN A 111 -10.27 -14.81 3.01
CA ASN A 111 -11.26 -15.79 2.54
C ASN A 111 -11.06 -16.15 1.04
N TRP A 112 -12.01 -15.79 0.18
CA TRP A 112 -11.99 -16.03 -1.27
C TRP A 112 -11.32 -14.92 -2.08
N LYS A 113 -11.03 -13.77 -1.47
CA LYS A 113 -10.48 -12.60 -2.14
C LYS A 113 -8.95 -12.57 -2.03
N ARG A 114 -8.29 -12.31 -3.15
CA ARG A 114 -6.83 -12.05 -3.20
C ARG A 114 -6.60 -10.61 -3.59
N MET A 115 -5.66 -9.96 -2.91
CA MET A 115 -5.24 -8.59 -3.15
C MET A 115 -3.73 -8.55 -3.30
N TYR A 116 -3.26 -7.73 -4.22
CA TYR A 116 -1.85 -7.56 -4.55
C TYR A 116 -1.50 -6.08 -4.46
N PHE A 117 -0.47 -5.78 -3.68
CA PHE A 117 0.01 -4.43 -3.47
C PHE A 117 1.51 -4.39 -3.79
N TYR A 118 1.93 -3.34 -4.48
CA TYR A 118 3.29 -3.17 -4.97
C TYR A 118 3.91 -1.94 -4.34
N ILE A 119 5.18 -2.05 -3.96
CA ILE A 119 5.96 -0.98 -3.37
C ILE A 119 7.42 -1.06 -3.80
N ASP A 120 8.01 0.07 -4.13
CA ASP A 120 9.46 0.21 -4.19
C ASP A 120 10.02 0.27 -2.76
N GLY A 121 10.32 -0.91 -2.21
CA GLY A 121 10.79 -1.06 -0.83
C GLY A 121 12.28 -0.83 -0.63
N ASP A 122 13.07 -0.89 -1.72
CA ASP A 122 14.54 -0.75 -1.71
C ASP A 122 15.00 0.59 -2.31
N ASP A 123 14.07 1.51 -2.60
CA ASP A 123 14.34 2.79 -3.28
C ASP A 123 15.04 2.62 -4.64
N ALA A 124 14.82 1.48 -5.30
CA ALA A 124 15.48 1.15 -6.56
C ALA A 124 14.99 2.02 -7.71
N LEU A 125 13.69 2.38 -7.70
CA LEU A 125 13.06 3.24 -8.70
C LEU A 125 13.21 4.73 -8.36
N THR A 126 13.48 5.07 -7.10
CA THR A 126 13.72 6.45 -6.66
C THR A 126 15.21 6.83 -6.68
N PHE A 127 16.08 6.02 -7.30
CA PHE A 127 17.53 6.22 -7.37
C PHE A 127 18.17 6.37 -5.99
N GLY A 128 17.72 5.58 -5.01
CA GLY A 128 18.25 5.58 -3.65
C GLY A 128 17.76 6.73 -2.76
N LYS A 129 16.79 7.54 -3.21
CA LYS A 129 16.15 8.53 -2.33
C LYS A 129 15.14 7.83 -1.43
N THR A 130 15.52 7.65 -0.17
CA THR A 130 14.64 7.03 0.84
C THR A 130 13.35 7.81 1.01
N THR A 131 12.25 7.16 0.64
CA THR A 131 10.90 7.65 0.88
C THR A 131 10.41 7.21 2.26
N PHE A 132 9.41 7.89 2.81
CA PHE A 132 8.80 7.43 4.07
C PHE A 132 8.19 6.03 3.93
N SER A 133 7.71 5.66 2.72
CA SER A 133 7.09 4.35 2.48
C SER A 133 8.12 3.23 2.43
N SER A 134 9.28 3.44 1.80
CA SER A 134 10.37 2.46 1.81
C SER A 134 10.94 2.28 3.21
N PHE A 135 11.17 3.37 3.94
CA PHE A 135 11.62 3.31 5.34
C PHE A 135 10.64 2.51 6.23
N ASN A 136 9.35 2.84 6.16
CA ASN A 136 8.33 2.13 6.93
C ASN A 136 8.17 0.67 6.48
N PHE A 137 8.29 0.38 5.18
CA PHE A 137 8.27 -0.99 4.66
C PHE A 137 9.39 -1.84 5.26
N GLN A 138 10.62 -1.32 5.28
CA GLN A 138 11.75 -2.03 5.89
C GLN A 138 11.54 -2.25 7.39
N PHE A 139 10.93 -1.28 8.08
CA PHE A 139 10.56 -1.45 9.50
C PHE A 139 9.51 -2.54 9.70
N LEU A 140 8.45 -2.56 8.87
CA LEU A 140 7.41 -3.59 8.91
C LEU A 140 7.97 -4.98 8.58
N LEU A 141 8.83 -5.08 7.58
CA LEU A 141 9.48 -6.32 7.18
C LEU A 141 10.32 -6.91 8.32
N LYS A 142 11.13 -6.08 8.99
CA LYS A 142 11.91 -6.49 10.18
C LYS A 142 11.06 -6.94 11.36
N ASN A 143 9.83 -6.41 11.47
CA ASN A 143 8.87 -6.76 12.52
C ASN A 143 7.79 -7.75 12.05
N ASN A 144 8.05 -8.49 10.97
CA ASN A 144 7.17 -9.53 10.43
C ASN A 144 5.73 -9.07 10.17
N PHE A 145 5.52 -7.79 9.84
CA PHE A 145 4.20 -7.18 9.61
C PHE A 145 3.19 -7.52 10.73
N TYR A 146 3.58 -7.30 12.00
CA TYR A 146 2.74 -7.63 13.16
C TYR A 146 2.35 -9.12 13.25
N GLY A 147 3.27 -10.01 12.82
CA GLY A 147 3.08 -11.47 12.86
C GLY A 147 2.31 -12.04 11.66
N LEU A 148 2.04 -11.23 10.64
CA LEU A 148 1.47 -11.70 9.37
C LEU A 148 2.49 -12.47 8.53
N LEU A 149 3.78 -12.16 8.62
CA LEU A 149 4.84 -13.02 8.08
C LEU A 149 5.16 -14.12 9.10
N LYS A 150 4.87 -15.36 8.72
CA LYS A 150 5.19 -16.57 9.48
C LYS A 150 6.30 -17.35 8.79
#